data_AF-A0A8I1KK87-F1
#
_entry.id   AF-A0A8I1KK87-F1
#
_cell.length_a   1.000
_cell.length_b   1.000
_cell.length_c   1.000
_cell.angle_alpha   90.00
_cell.angle_beta   90.00
_cell.angle_gamma   90.00
#
_symmetry.space_group_name_H-M   'P 1'
#
loop_
_entity.id
_entity.type
_entity.pdbx_description
1 polymer ?
#
loop_
_entity_poly.entity_id
_entity_poly.type
_entity_poly.pdbx_seq_one_letter_code
_entity_poly.pdbx_strand_id
1 'polypeptide(L)'
;MSIHSHIDTLKNSVPLNQSQADSFLASLSEKEQEQIIAAIYIGRDHLHDQELASGYKMDRKIIDHISKAEYGRIIVEKNTAVKQYLDALTRCAGASGFDLDKL
;
A
#
# COMPACT_ATOMS: atom_id res chain seq x y z
N MET A 1 -0.33 14.75 4.10
CA MET A 1 -0.69 14.60 2.66
C MET A 1 -1.75 13.51 2.58
N SER A 2 -2.45 13.36 1.45
CA SER A 2 -3.39 12.25 1.28
C SER A 2 -2.63 10.96 0.97
N ILE A 3 -3.16 9.81 1.37
CA ILE A 3 -2.57 8.51 1.00
C ILE A 3 -2.47 8.35 -0.52
N HIS A 4 -3.38 8.97 -1.27
CA HIS A 4 -3.40 8.94 -2.73
C HIS A 4 -2.09 9.47 -3.34
N SER A 5 -1.56 10.59 -2.83
CA SER A 5 -0.29 11.15 -3.34
C SER A 5 0.90 10.25 -3.04
N HIS A 6 0.89 9.58 -1.89
CA HIS A 6 1.95 8.65 -1.50
C HIS A 6 1.92 7.37 -2.33
N ILE A 7 0.72 6.86 -2.61
CA ILE A 7 0.49 5.73 -3.53
C ILE A 7 1.03 6.07 -4.91
N ASP A 8 0.66 7.23 -5.48
CA ASP A 8 1.12 7.63 -6.81
C ASP A 8 2.63 7.87 -6.84
N THR A 9 3.20 8.45 -5.79
CA THR A 9 4.66 8.61 -5.66
C THR A 9 5.35 7.26 -5.69
N LEU A 10 4.89 6.28 -4.90
CA LEU A 10 5.49 4.96 -4.85
C LEU A 10 5.36 4.22 -6.18
N LYS A 11 4.17 4.25 -6.81
CA LYS A 11 3.91 3.64 -8.13
C LYS A 11 4.83 4.16 -9.23
N ASN A 12 5.18 5.44 -9.18
CA ASN A 12 6.06 6.09 -10.15
C ASN A 12 7.55 5.94 -9.83
N SER A 13 7.88 5.55 -8.59
CA SER A 13 9.26 5.40 -8.14
C SER A 13 9.76 3.96 -8.25
N VAL A 14 8.88 2.95 -8.20
CA VAL A 14 9.27 1.56 -8.42
C VAL A 14 9.74 1.32 -9.87
N PRO A 15 10.83 0.56 -10.09
CA PRO A 15 11.50 -0.26 -9.10
C PRO A 15 12.48 0.48 -8.17
N LEU A 16 12.48 0.07 -6.89
CA LEU A 16 13.34 0.64 -5.84
C LEU A 16 14.34 -0.40 -5.31
N ASN A 17 15.53 0.07 -4.93
CA ASN A 17 16.44 -0.67 -4.07
C ASN A 17 16.15 -0.37 -2.58
N GLN A 18 16.83 -1.08 -1.67
CA GLN A 18 16.62 -0.93 -0.21
C GLN A 18 16.80 0.51 0.27
N SER A 19 17.89 1.17 -0.10
CA SER A 19 18.16 2.55 0.33
C SER A 19 17.09 3.53 -0.17
N GLN A 20 16.59 3.35 -1.40
CA GLN A 20 15.53 4.20 -1.93
C GLN A 20 14.17 3.93 -1.28
N ALA A 21 13.85 2.66 -0.99
CA ALA A 21 12.63 2.28 -0.28
C ALA A 21 12.62 2.84 1.16
N ASP A 22 13.75 2.73 1.86
CA ASP A 22 13.92 3.29 3.20
C ASP A 22 13.82 4.82 3.19
N SER A 23 14.39 5.47 2.17
CA SER A 23 14.29 6.93 2.00
C SER A 23 12.86 7.38 1.73
N PHE A 24 12.11 6.64 0.91
CA PHE A 24 10.70 6.88 0.68
C PHE A 24 9.90 6.76 1.98
N LEU A 25 10.07 5.67 2.74
CA LEU A 25 9.38 5.47 4.01
C LEU A 25 9.75 6.54 5.04
N ALA A 26 11.01 6.95 5.12
CA ALA A 26 11.47 8.01 6.02
C ALA A 26 10.86 9.38 5.71
N SER A 27 10.34 9.60 4.48
CA SER A 27 9.61 10.83 4.12
C SER A 27 8.16 10.84 4.63
N LEU A 28 7.67 9.70 5.14
CA LEU A 28 6.30 9.50 5.61
C LEU A 28 6.24 9.44 7.14
N SER A 29 5.13 9.89 7.71
CA SER A 29 4.84 9.62 9.13
C SER A 29 4.60 8.13 9.37
N GLU A 30 4.75 7.65 10.61
CA GLU A 30 4.53 6.24 10.95
C GLU A 30 3.15 5.72 10.51
N LYS A 31 2.10 6.54 10.67
CA LYS A 31 0.76 6.21 10.20
C LYS A 31 0.72 6.03 8.69
N GLU A 32 1.34 6.94 7.93
CA GLU A 32 1.37 6.89 6.47
C GLU A 32 2.20 5.69 5.98
N GLN A 33 3.28 5.30 6.69
CA GLN A 33 4.04 4.09 6.39
C GLN A 33 3.16 2.83 6.55
N GLU A 34 2.44 2.72 7.67
CA GLU A 34 1.51 1.61 7.92
C GLU A 34 0.41 1.56 6.86
N GLN A 35 -0.14 2.72 6.49
CA GLN A 35 -1.13 2.85 5.42
C GLN A 35 -0.59 2.32 4.08
N ILE A 36 0.64 2.68 3.70
CA ILE A 36 1.27 2.20 2.46
C ILE A 36 1.49 0.69 2.47
N ILE A 37 2.00 0.13 3.57
CA ILE A 37 2.22 -1.32 3.63
C ILE A 37 0.87 -2.06 3.64
N ALA A 38 -0.12 -1.60 4.41
CA ALA A 38 -1.46 -2.18 4.37
C ALA A 38 -2.08 -2.11 2.95
N ALA A 39 -1.94 -0.97 2.28
CA ALA A 39 -2.38 -0.77 0.90
C ALA A 39 -1.79 -1.80 -0.08
N ILE A 40 -0.48 -2.10 0.05
CA ILE A 40 0.20 -3.13 -0.76
C ILE A 40 -0.42 -4.51 -0.53
N TYR A 41 -0.64 -4.90 0.74
CA TYR A 41 -1.20 -6.22 1.07
C TYR A 41 -2.66 -6.35 0.64
N ILE A 42 -3.49 -5.37 0.94
CA ILE A 42 -4.91 -5.37 0.55
C ILE A 42 -5.03 -5.40 -0.98
N GLY A 43 -4.23 -4.59 -1.68
CA GLY A 43 -4.22 -4.54 -3.14
C GLY A 43 -3.75 -5.85 -3.78
N ARG A 44 -2.77 -6.54 -3.16
CA ARG A 44 -2.35 -7.88 -3.58
C ARG A 44 -3.49 -8.89 -3.42
N ASP A 45 -4.17 -8.86 -2.28
CA ASP A 45 -5.23 -9.81 -1.97
C ASP A 45 -6.46 -9.61 -2.89
N HIS A 46 -6.64 -8.39 -3.43
CA HIS A 46 -7.70 -8.04 -4.39
C HIS A 46 -7.18 -7.84 -5.84
N LEU A 47 -6.02 -8.41 -6.17
CA LEU A 47 -5.38 -8.19 -7.49
C LEU A 47 -6.33 -8.51 -8.66
N HIS A 48 -7.14 -9.56 -8.50
CA HIS A 48 -8.07 -10.06 -9.51
C HIS A 48 -9.52 -9.63 -9.30
N ASP A 49 -9.81 -8.89 -8.24
CA ASP A 49 -11.16 -8.45 -7.91
C ASP A 49 -11.46 -7.09 -8.56
N GLN A 50 -12.75 -6.80 -8.72
CA GLN A 50 -13.23 -5.52 -9.25
C GLN A 50 -13.70 -4.59 -8.14
N GLU A 51 -14.00 -5.13 -6.96
CA GLU A 51 -14.50 -4.43 -5.79
C GLU A 51 -13.92 -5.08 -4.52
N LEU A 52 -14.00 -4.37 -3.39
CA LEU A 52 -13.70 -4.97 -2.10
C LEU A 52 -14.73 -6.05 -1.79
N ALA A 53 -14.28 -7.20 -1.27
CA ALA A 53 -15.20 -8.25 -0.87
C ALA A 53 -16.22 -7.73 0.15
N SER A 54 -17.48 -8.17 0.03
CA SER A 54 -18.55 -7.72 0.93
C SER A 54 -18.20 -8.01 2.39
N GLY A 55 -18.20 -6.98 3.23
CA GLY A 55 -17.81 -7.08 4.64
C GLY A 55 -16.30 -7.11 4.89
N TYR A 56 -15.47 -6.97 3.87
CA TYR A 56 -14.02 -6.82 4.03
C TYR A 56 -13.70 -5.57 4.84
N LYS A 57 -12.88 -5.73 5.88
CA LYS A 57 -12.44 -4.63 6.73
C LYS A 57 -11.12 -4.11 6.20
N MET A 58 -11.18 -2.95 5.55
CA MET A 58 -10.01 -2.14 5.22
C MET A 58 -9.41 -1.60 6.52
N ASP A 59 -8.47 -2.34 7.10
CA ASP A 59 -7.85 -2.01 8.39
C ASP A 59 -6.34 -2.25 8.31
N ARG A 60 -5.56 -1.29 8.82
CA ARG A 60 -4.11 -1.42 8.99
C ARG A 60 -3.70 -2.61 9.84
N LYS A 61 -4.59 -3.15 10.68
CA LYS A 61 -4.28 -4.34 11.51
C LYS A 61 -3.83 -5.57 10.72
N ILE A 62 -4.09 -5.63 9.41
CA ILE A 62 -3.56 -6.68 8.54
C ILE A 62 -2.02 -6.76 8.58
N ILE A 63 -1.35 -5.67 8.95
CA ILE A 63 0.12 -5.60 9.06
C ILE A 63 0.64 -5.57 10.51
N ASP A 64 -0.20 -5.74 11.54
CA ASP A 64 0.23 -5.67 12.96
C ASP A 64 1.31 -6.72 13.31
N HIS A 65 1.37 -7.81 12.55
CA HIS A 65 2.36 -8.86 12.70
C HIS A 65 3.71 -8.53 12.03
N ILE A 66 3.81 -7.40 11.32
CA ILE A 66 4.97 -6.98 10.54
C ILE A 66 5.70 -5.86 11.29
N SER A 67 6.98 -6.09 11.60
CA SER A 67 7.84 -5.06 12.18
C SER A 67 8.08 -3.92 11.18
N LYS A 68 8.08 -2.66 11.66
CA LYS A 68 8.36 -1.47 10.84
C LYS A 68 9.72 -1.53 10.14
N ALA A 69 10.70 -2.21 10.75
CA ALA A 69 12.02 -2.43 10.14
C ALA A 69 11.95 -3.25 8.83
N GLU A 70 10.87 -4.00 8.62
CA GLU A 70 10.67 -4.86 7.44
C GLU A 70 9.99 -4.13 6.27
N TYR A 71 9.47 -2.93 6.49
CA TYR A 71 8.65 -2.23 5.49
C TYR A 71 9.42 -1.93 4.20
N GLY A 72 10.66 -1.45 4.31
CA GLY A 72 11.51 -1.20 3.13
C GLY A 72 11.76 -2.48 2.36
N ARG A 73 12.04 -3.59 3.07
CA ARG A 73 12.24 -4.91 2.47
C ARG A 73 11.00 -5.39 1.71
N ILE A 74 9.80 -5.19 2.25
CA ILE A 74 8.54 -5.55 1.58
C ILE A 74 8.39 -4.82 0.24
N ILE A 75 8.66 -3.50 0.22
CA ILE A 75 8.60 -2.70 -1.00
C ILE A 75 9.60 -3.23 -2.04
N VAL A 76 10.83 -3.53 -1.63
CA VAL A 76 11.89 -4.04 -2.53
C VAL A 76 11.61 -5.45 -3.04
N GLU A 77 11.10 -6.35 -2.19
CA GLU A 77 10.79 -7.72 -2.58
C GLU A 77 9.63 -7.80 -3.57
N LYS A 78 8.63 -6.92 -3.43
CA LYS A 78 7.47 -6.89 -4.32
C LYS A 78 7.71 -6.01 -5.54
N ASN A 79 8.51 -4.97 -5.40
CA ASN A 79 9.05 -4.12 -6.45
C ASN A 79 8.05 -3.76 -7.57
N THR A 80 8.23 -4.28 -8.77
CA THR A 80 7.37 -4.02 -9.93
C THR A 80 5.92 -4.46 -9.71
N ALA A 81 5.67 -5.45 -8.84
CA ALA A 81 4.33 -5.87 -8.48
C ALA A 81 3.61 -4.86 -7.55
N VAL A 82 4.34 -4.02 -6.82
CA VAL A 82 3.75 -2.95 -5.97
C VAL A 82 2.81 -2.08 -6.79
N LYS A 83 3.20 -1.72 -8.02
CA LYS A 83 2.35 -0.92 -8.91
C LYS A 83 1.01 -1.61 -9.17
N GLN A 84 1.04 -2.90 -9.52
CA GLN A 84 -0.17 -3.68 -9.79
C GLN A 84 -1.07 -3.82 -8.56
N TYR A 85 -0.48 -4.00 -7.38
CA TYR A 85 -1.24 -4.09 -6.12
C TYR A 85 -1.91 -2.76 -5.78
N LEU A 86 -1.19 -1.64 -5.90
CA LEU A 86 -1.75 -0.33 -5.61
C LEU A 86 -2.80 0.10 -6.64
N ASP A 87 -2.65 -0.30 -7.91
CA ASP A 87 -3.68 -0.12 -8.94
C ASP A 87 -4.94 -0.95 -8.61
N ALA A 88 -4.78 -2.20 -8.16
CA ALA A 88 -5.91 -3.04 -7.74
C ALA A 88 -6.63 -2.47 -6.52
N LEU A 89 -5.88 -1.99 -5.51
CA LEU A 89 -6.45 -1.30 -4.35
C LEU A 89 -7.27 -0.09 -4.77
N THR A 90 -6.70 0.78 -5.62
CA THR A 90 -7.37 2.00 -6.06
C THR A 90 -8.65 1.68 -6.84
N ARG A 91 -8.61 0.66 -7.71
CA ARG A 91 -9.78 0.15 -8.43
C ARG A 91 -10.86 -0.34 -7.48
N CYS A 92 -10.52 -1.24 -6.56
CA CYS A 92 -11.48 -1.87 -5.66
C CYS A 92 -12.08 -0.87 -4.67
N ALA A 93 -11.25 0.01 -4.09
CA ALA A 93 -11.72 1.06 -3.20
C ALA A 93 -12.67 2.04 -3.92
N GLY A 94 -12.33 2.44 -5.14
CA GLY A 94 -13.19 3.29 -5.96
C GLY A 94 -14.53 2.64 -6.30
N ALA A 95 -14.52 1.37 -6.71
CA ALA A 95 -15.74 0.62 -7.01
C ALA A 95 -16.65 0.43 -5.77
N SER A 96 -16.05 0.24 -4.60
CA SER A 96 -16.77 0.06 -3.33
C SER A 96 -17.09 1.37 -2.60
N GLY A 97 -16.70 2.54 -3.14
CA GLY A 97 -16.91 3.83 -2.48
C GLY A 97 -16.12 4.00 -1.17
N PHE A 98 -15.02 3.26 -0.98
CA PHE A 98 -14.17 3.37 0.19
C PHE A 98 -13.17 4.52 0.03
N ASP A 99 -13.10 5.37 1.05
CA ASP A 99 -12.16 6.48 1.14
C ASP A 99 -10.81 5.98 1.70
N LEU A 100 -9.79 5.92 0.84
CA LEU A 100 -8.47 5.41 1.22
C LEU A 100 -7.80 6.24 2.33
N ASP A 101 -8.13 7.53 2.49
CA ASP A 101 -7.58 8.36 3.57
C ASP A 101 -8.03 7.87 4.97
N LYS A 102 -9.04 7.00 5.02
CA LYS A 102 -9.53 6.35 6.25
C LYS A 102 -8.82 5.04 6.61
N LEU A 103 -7.89 4.56 5.77
CA LEU A 103 -7.09 3.36 6.06
C LEU A 103 -6.24 3.53 7.34
#